data_AF-A0A3P7L388-F1
#
_entry.id   AF-A0A3P7L388-F1
#
_cell.length_a   1.000
_cell.length_b   1.000
_cell.length_c   1.000
_cell.angle_alpha   90.00
_cell.angle_beta   90.00
_cell.angle_gamma   90.00
#
_symmetry.space_group_name_H-M   'P 1'
#
loop_
_entity.id
_entity.type
_entity.pdbx_description
1 polymer ?
#
loop_
_entity_poly.entity_id
_entity_poly.type
_entity_poly.pdbx_seq_one_letter_code
_entity_poly.pdbx_strand_id
1 'polypeptide(L)'
;MFSAPHLGHLYTVVLADAAHRWQKLRDPESTHVFSTGTDEHGIKIFRSAEKAQKEPLKFCDHISEKFRDLFQKFDIANTDFIRTTEDRHKLCVEHVWKQLLDAGFIYKDVYSGWYSIVDECFFADGEVEDSPSGKVLHS
;
A
#
# COMPACT_ATOMS: atom_id res chain seq x y z
N MET A 1 2.55 -2.00 -11.32
CA MET A 1 3.86 -2.69 -11.36
C MET A 1 4.35 -2.75 -9.94
N PHE A 2 4.21 -3.87 -9.23
CA PHE A 2 4.81 -4.04 -7.92
C PHE A 2 6.30 -4.29 -8.14
N SER A 3 7.06 -3.19 -8.25
CA SER A 3 8.48 -3.18 -8.60
C SER A 3 9.34 -3.23 -7.35
N ALA A 4 10.61 -3.62 -7.53
CA ALA A 4 11.61 -3.49 -6.49
C ALA A 4 11.66 -2.03 -5.97
N PRO A 5 12.00 -1.82 -4.68
CA PRO A 5 12.06 -0.48 -4.12
C PRO A 5 13.02 0.40 -4.93
N HIS A 6 12.66 1.66 -5.08
CA HIS A 6 13.33 2.63 -5.94
C HIS A 6 13.38 4.00 -5.26
N LEU A 7 14.01 4.98 -5.91
CA LEU A 7 14.27 6.29 -5.32
C LEU A 7 13.02 6.97 -4.74
N GLY A 8 11.89 6.92 -5.44
CA GLY A 8 10.61 7.44 -4.92
C GLY A 8 10.20 6.86 -3.55
N HIS A 9 10.30 5.53 -3.37
CA HIS A 9 10.02 4.89 -2.09
C HIS A 9 10.98 5.37 -1.01
N LEU A 10 12.29 5.37 -1.32
CA LEU A 10 13.32 5.83 -0.39
C LEU A 10 13.11 7.29 0.04
N TYR A 11 12.77 8.15 -0.91
CA TYR A 11 12.55 9.59 -0.65
C TYR A 11 11.50 9.81 0.43
N THR A 12 10.32 9.19 0.29
CA THR A 12 9.24 9.33 1.27
C THR A 12 9.63 8.82 2.67
N VAL A 13 10.37 7.72 2.72
CA VAL A 13 10.80 7.10 3.98
C VAL A 13 11.90 7.93 4.66
N VAL A 14 12.81 8.53 3.90
CA VAL A 14 13.84 9.47 4.42
C VAL A 14 13.19 10.72 5.02
N LEU A 15 12.14 11.26 4.39
CA LEU A 15 11.41 12.40 4.97
C LEU A 15 10.74 12.04 6.29
N ALA A 16 10.09 10.89 6.35
CA ALA A 16 9.47 10.40 7.57
C ALA A 16 10.50 10.11 8.68
N ASP A 17 11.66 9.54 8.31
CA ASP A 17 12.78 9.30 9.23
C ASP A 17 13.35 10.60 9.80
N ALA A 18 13.56 11.61 8.95
CA ALA A 18 14.01 12.94 9.39
C ALA A 18 13.03 13.56 10.40
N ALA A 19 11.73 13.47 10.14
CA ALA A 19 10.69 13.95 11.05
C ALA A 19 10.69 13.18 12.38
N HIS A 20 10.83 11.86 12.34
CA HIS A 20 10.91 11.00 13.52
C HIS A 20 12.14 11.31 14.38
N ARG A 21 13.31 11.46 13.75
CA ARG A 21 14.56 11.82 14.44
C ARG A 21 14.47 13.22 15.06
N TRP A 22 13.91 14.19 14.33
CA TRP A 22 13.66 15.53 14.86
C TRP A 22 12.76 15.49 16.09
N GLN A 23 11.68 14.72 16.02
CA GLN A 23 10.75 14.61 17.12
C GLN A 23 11.37 13.94 18.35
N LYS A 24 12.18 12.89 18.18
CA LYS A 24 12.96 12.28 19.27
C LYS A 24 13.96 13.24 19.93
N LEU A 25 14.56 14.14 19.15
CA LEU A 25 15.46 15.17 19.71
C LEU A 25 14.70 16.22 20.53
N ARG A 26 13.47 16.56 20.09
CA ARG A 26 12.64 17.57 20.75
C ARG A 26 11.98 17.05 22.03
N ASP A 27 11.59 15.78 22.04
CA ASP A 27 10.92 15.14 23.17
C ASP A 27 11.43 13.70 23.36
N PRO A 28 12.57 13.52 24.07
CA PRO A 28 13.22 12.22 24.24
C PRO A 28 12.39 11.19 25.01
N GLU A 29 11.50 11.65 25.89
CA GLU A 29 10.68 10.79 26.76
C GLU A 29 9.40 10.30 26.06
N SER A 30 9.05 10.88 24.92
CA SER A 30 7.83 10.52 24.20
C SER A 30 8.00 9.28 23.33
N THR A 31 7.06 8.35 23.47
CA THR A 31 6.94 7.14 22.65
C THR A 31 6.36 7.47 21.27
N HIS A 32 7.24 7.90 20.36
CA HIS A 32 6.89 8.12 18.95
C HIS A 32 6.93 6.83 18.14
N VAL A 33 5.84 6.55 17.43
CA VAL A 33 5.74 5.44 16.48
C VAL A 33 6.00 5.95 15.07
N PHE A 34 7.03 5.42 14.43
CA PHE A 34 7.27 5.58 13.00
C PHE A 34 7.02 4.22 12.34
N SER A 35 5.83 4.04 11.79
CA SER A 35 5.45 2.84 11.04
C SER A 35 5.57 3.09 9.54
N THR A 36 6.11 2.10 8.84
CA THR A 36 6.19 2.02 7.38
C THR A 36 5.85 0.57 6.97
N GLY A 37 5.82 0.24 5.69
CA GLY A 37 5.42 -1.10 5.31
C GLY A 37 5.22 -1.35 3.82
N THR A 38 4.66 -2.50 3.53
CA THR A 38 4.28 -2.93 2.18
C THR A 38 2.78 -3.23 2.10
N ASP A 39 2.14 -2.68 1.07
CA ASP A 39 0.80 -3.09 0.66
C ASP A 39 0.89 -4.26 -0.32
N GLU A 40 0.23 -5.35 0.02
CA GLU A 40 0.45 -6.68 -0.55
C GLU A 40 -0.82 -7.33 -1.12
N HIS A 41 -1.93 -6.58 -1.17
CA HIS A 41 -3.18 -7.03 -1.78
C HIS A 41 -3.46 -6.27 -3.09
N GLY A 42 -4.33 -6.83 -3.93
CA GLY A 42 -4.76 -6.19 -5.17
C GLY A 42 -4.41 -6.98 -6.45
N ILE A 43 -5.13 -6.66 -7.52
CA ILE A 43 -5.03 -7.36 -8.82
C ILE A 43 -3.63 -7.18 -9.42
N LYS A 44 -2.99 -6.04 -9.21
CA LYS A 44 -1.64 -5.78 -9.72
C LYS A 44 -0.63 -6.76 -9.15
N ILE A 45 -0.70 -7.00 -7.83
CA ILE A 45 0.23 -7.85 -7.11
C ILE A 45 0.03 -9.30 -7.54
N PHE A 46 -1.23 -9.75 -7.61
CA PHE A 46 -1.57 -11.06 -8.12
C PHE A 46 -1.02 -11.30 -9.54
N ARG A 47 -1.28 -10.38 -10.48
CA ARG A 47 -0.76 -10.48 -11.86
C ARG A 47 0.76 -10.43 -11.94
N SER A 48 1.41 -9.65 -11.07
CA SER A 48 2.87 -9.60 -10.97
C SER A 48 3.45 -10.92 -10.47
N ALA A 49 2.81 -11.56 -9.49
CA ALA A 49 3.19 -12.87 -8.99
C ALA A 49 3.01 -13.96 -10.06
N GLU A 50 1.89 -13.95 -10.79
CA GLU A 50 1.64 -14.88 -11.91
C GLU A 50 2.69 -14.73 -13.01
N LYS A 51 3.01 -13.50 -13.43
CA LYS A 51 4.06 -13.24 -14.43
C LYS A 51 5.44 -13.71 -13.96
N ALA A 52 5.71 -13.62 -12.66
CA ALA A 52 6.93 -14.12 -12.05
C ALA A 52 6.89 -15.65 -11.78
N GLN A 53 5.78 -16.32 -12.10
CA GLN A 53 5.54 -17.75 -11.81
C GLN A 53 5.79 -18.10 -10.34
N LYS A 54 5.39 -17.20 -9.43
CA LYS A 54 5.52 -17.36 -7.99
C LYS A 54 4.15 -17.37 -7.33
N GLU A 55 4.05 -18.11 -6.24
CA GLU A 55 2.90 -18.05 -5.36
C GLU A 55 2.80 -16.63 -4.75
N PRO A 56 1.60 -16.01 -4.69
CA PRO A 56 1.45 -14.60 -4.34
C PRO A 56 2.07 -14.21 -3.00
N LEU A 57 1.88 -15.02 -1.95
CA LEU A 57 2.44 -14.72 -0.64
C LEU A 57 3.96 -14.74 -0.67
N LYS A 58 4.58 -15.78 -1.26
CA LYS A 58 6.03 -15.84 -1.48
C LYS A 58 6.57 -14.70 -2.33
N PHE A 59 5.79 -14.22 -3.30
CA PHE A 59 6.16 -13.06 -4.11
C PHE A 59 6.20 -11.79 -3.25
N CYS A 60 5.17 -11.58 -2.42
CA CYS A 60 5.11 -10.47 -1.47
C CYS A 60 6.22 -10.54 -0.41
N ASP A 61 6.49 -11.72 0.16
CA ASP A 61 7.58 -11.95 1.12
C ASP A 61 8.92 -11.47 0.54
N HIS A 62 9.23 -11.90 -0.69
CA HIS A 62 10.48 -11.56 -1.37
C HIS A 62 10.63 -10.06 -1.64
N ILE A 63 9.54 -9.37 -1.98
CA ILE A 63 9.58 -7.92 -2.21
C ILE A 63 9.66 -7.17 -0.88
N SER A 64 8.89 -7.58 0.13
CA SER A 64 8.93 -6.99 1.46
C SER A 64 10.34 -7.04 2.06
N GLU A 65 11.05 -8.15 1.87
CA GLU A 65 12.44 -8.28 2.31
C GLU A 65 13.36 -7.25 1.64
N LYS A 66 13.20 -7.00 0.34
CA LYS A 66 13.98 -5.96 -0.36
C LYS A 66 13.75 -4.55 0.20
N PHE A 67 12.52 -4.24 0.65
CA PHE A 67 12.24 -2.97 1.31
C PHE A 67 12.95 -2.91 2.67
N ARG A 68 12.93 -3.98 3.45
CA ARG A 68 13.65 -4.09 4.73
C ARG A 68 15.15 -3.93 4.54
N ASP A 69 15.74 -4.64 3.58
CA ASP A 69 17.16 -4.52 3.20
C ASP A 69 17.53 -3.08 2.83
N LEU A 70 16.68 -2.42 2.03
CA LEU A 70 16.90 -1.03 1.65
C LEU A 70 16.88 -0.12 2.88
N PHE A 71 15.89 -0.28 3.76
CA PHE A 71 15.74 0.58 4.94
C PHE A 71 16.90 0.39 5.91
N GLN A 72 17.37 -0.86 6.09
CA GLN A 72 18.57 -1.15 6.86
C GLN A 72 19.82 -0.51 6.24
N LYS A 73 19.98 -0.60 4.91
CA LYS A 73 21.12 -0.02 4.19
C LYS A 73 21.21 1.51 4.34
N PHE A 74 20.08 2.18 4.46
CA PHE A 74 19.99 3.64 4.59
C PHE A 74 19.81 4.12 6.04
N ASP A 75 19.96 3.24 7.03
CA ASP A 75 19.79 3.55 8.46
C ASP A 75 18.44 4.21 8.77
N ILE A 76 17.36 3.69 8.21
CA ILE A 76 16.01 4.17 8.51
C ILE A 76 15.61 3.68 9.90
N ALA A 77 15.21 4.60 10.78
CA ALA A 77 14.91 4.34 12.18
C ALA A 77 13.40 4.12 12.44
N ASN A 78 12.72 3.40 11.54
CA ASN A 78 11.32 3.04 11.73
C ASN A 78 11.16 2.09 12.93
N THR A 79 10.11 2.31 13.72
CA THR A 79 9.82 1.51 14.91
C THR A 79 8.93 0.31 14.61
N ASP A 80 8.23 0.34 13.49
CA ASP A 80 7.38 -0.75 13.02
C ASP A 80 7.48 -0.87 11.49
N PHE A 81 7.40 -2.10 11.01
CA PHE A 81 7.28 -2.39 9.58
C PHE A 81 6.11 -3.35 9.41
N ILE A 82 5.01 -2.85 8.87
CA ILE A 82 3.76 -3.60 8.71
C ILE A 82 3.62 -4.15 7.29
N ARG A 83 3.05 -5.34 7.17
CA ARG A 83 2.64 -5.91 5.89
C ARG A 83 1.13 -6.13 5.91
N THR A 84 0.42 -5.79 4.84
CA THR A 84 -1.05 -5.96 4.84
C THR A 84 -1.47 -7.44 4.86
N THR A 85 -0.55 -8.37 4.57
CA THR A 85 -0.72 -9.83 4.70
C THR A 85 -0.60 -10.37 6.13
N GLU A 86 -0.13 -9.59 7.09
CA GLU A 86 -0.02 -10.01 8.49
C GLU A 86 -1.39 -10.11 9.16
N ASP A 87 -1.58 -11.11 10.02
CA ASP A 87 -2.87 -11.34 10.68
C ASP A 87 -3.28 -10.18 11.60
N ARG A 88 -2.32 -9.47 12.22
CA ARG A 88 -2.61 -8.25 13.00
C ARG A 88 -3.29 -7.17 12.17
N HIS A 89 -2.93 -7.06 10.89
CA HIS A 89 -3.53 -6.09 9.97
C HIS A 89 -4.92 -6.55 9.54
N LYS A 90 -5.06 -7.83 9.14
CA LYS A 90 -6.36 -8.41 8.73
C LYS A 90 -7.40 -8.29 9.84
N LEU A 91 -7.04 -8.63 11.07
CA LEU A 91 -7.93 -8.53 12.23
C LEU A 91 -8.38 -7.09 12.48
N CYS A 92 -7.48 -6.11 12.31
CA CYS A 92 -7.81 -4.70 12.43
C CYS A 92 -8.81 -4.26 11.34
N VAL A 93 -8.55 -4.61 10.09
CA VAL A 93 -9.44 -4.29 8.96
C VAL A 93 -10.81 -4.95 9.12
N GLU A 94 -10.85 -6.23 9.51
CA GLU A 94 -12.11 -6.93 9.80
C GLU A 94 -12.89 -6.30 10.95
N HIS A 95 -12.19 -5.82 11.97
CA HIS A 95 -12.83 -5.13 13.09
C HIS A 95 -13.47 -3.81 12.64
N VAL A 96 -12.73 -2.98 11.90
CA VAL A 96 -13.25 -1.72 11.35
C VAL A 96 -14.42 -1.98 10.41
N TRP A 97 -14.31 -2.99 9.54
CA TRP A 97 -15.40 -3.41 8.64
C TRP A 97 -16.67 -3.76 9.42
N LYS A 98 -16.56 -4.57 10.48
CA LYS A 98 -17.70 -4.95 11.32
C LYS A 98 -18.34 -3.74 11.98
N GLN A 99 -17.55 -2.82 12.53
CA GLN A 99 -18.08 -1.59 13.12
C GLN A 99 -18.89 -0.76 12.11
N LEU A 100 -18.37 -0.60 10.89
CA LEU A 100 -19.06 0.16 9.83
C LEU A 100 -20.34 -0.53 9.37
N LEU A 101 -20.32 -1.87 9.28
CA LEU A 101 -21.49 -2.67 8.95
C LEU A 101 -22.57 -2.57 10.03
N ASP A 102 -22.19 -2.75 11.30
CA ASP A 102 -23.12 -2.72 12.45
C ASP A 102 -23.72 -1.32 12.65
N ALA A 103 -22.99 -0.27 12.31
CA ALA A 103 -23.47 1.11 12.31
C ALA A 103 -24.35 1.47 11.09
N GLY A 104 -24.55 0.54 10.15
CA GLY A 104 -25.39 0.74 8.96
C GLY A 104 -24.74 1.57 7.85
N PHE A 105 -23.42 1.79 7.89
CA PHE A 105 -22.68 2.50 6.84
C PHE A 105 -22.33 1.63 5.64
N ILE A 106 -22.36 0.30 5.78
CA ILE A 106 -22.11 -0.65 4.70
C ILE A 106 -23.42 -1.32 4.30
N TYR A 107 -23.74 -1.26 3.01
CA TYR A 107 -24.83 -1.99 2.42
C TYR A 107 -24.35 -2.68 1.14
N LYS A 108 -25.06 -3.72 0.72
CA LYS A 108 -24.76 -4.45 -0.51
C LYS A 108 -25.49 -3.80 -1.67
N ASP A 109 -24.75 -3.46 -2.71
CA ASP A 109 -25.28 -2.96 -3.98
C ASP A 109 -24.44 -3.47 -5.16
N VAL A 110 -24.86 -3.18 -6.37
CA VAL A 110 -24.12 -3.49 -7.60
C VAL A 110 -23.53 -2.20 -8.15
N TYR A 111 -22.21 -2.18 -8.29
CA TYR A 111 -21.51 -1.09 -8.96
C TYR A 111 -21.16 -1.48 -10.39
N SER A 112 -21.47 -0.59 -11.35
CA SER A 112 -21.02 -0.66 -12.73
C SER A 112 -20.38 0.65 -13.12
N GLY A 113 -19.13 0.61 -13.59
CA GLY A 113 -18.38 1.77 -14.03
C GLY A 113 -17.00 1.38 -14.55
N TRP A 114 -16.24 2.36 -15.00
CA TRP A 114 -14.89 2.13 -15.50
C TRP A 114 -13.92 1.88 -14.34
N TYR A 115 -13.11 0.84 -14.45
CA TYR A 115 -12.12 0.47 -13.44
C TYR A 115 -10.71 0.44 -14.05
N SER A 116 -9.81 1.29 -13.53
CA SER A 116 -8.40 1.23 -13.90
C SER A 116 -7.69 0.19 -13.05
N ILE A 117 -7.14 -0.82 -13.71
CA ILE A 117 -6.27 -1.80 -13.04
C ILE A 117 -4.91 -1.17 -12.70
N VAL A 118 -4.54 -0.04 -13.33
CA VAL A 118 -3.28 0.67 -13.07
C VAL A 118 -3.38 1.55 -11.82
N ASP A 119 -4.56 2.07 -11.51
CA ASP A 119 -4.79 2.95 -10.36
C ASP A 119 -5.53 2.24 -9.24
N GLU A 120 -6.10 1.06 -9.50
CA GLU A 120 -6.99 0.32 -8.57
C GLU A 120 -8.17 1.19 -8.08
N CYS A 121 -8.68 2.02 -8.99
CA CYS A 121 -9.73 2.99 -8.73
C CYS A 121 -10.85 2.91 -9.78
N PHE A 122 -12.06 3.25 -9.35
CA PHE A 122 -13.20 3.46 -10.22
C PHE A 122 -13.28 4.92 -10.68
N PHE A 123 -13.66 5.12 -11.94
CA PHE A 123 -13.78 6.44 -12.56
C PHE A 123 -15.21 6.69 -13.01
N ALA A 124 -15.64 7.94 -12.89
CA ALA A 124 -16.90 8.39 -13.45
C ALA A 124 -16.80 8.48 -14.98
N ASP A 125 -17.93 8.40 -15.69
CA ASP A 125 -17.95 8.43 -17.16
C ASP A 125 -17.31 9.70 -17.76
N GLY A 126 -17.36 10.83 -17.04
CA GLY A 126 -16.72 12.08 -17.49
C GLY A 126 -15.20 12.11 -17.37
N GLU A 127 -14.60 11.16 -16.65
CA GLU A 127 -13.15 11.04 -16.46
C GLU A 127 -12.51 10.07 -17.47
N VAL A 128 -13.31 9.52 -18.40
CA VAL A 128 -12.87 8.51 -19.36
C VAL A 128 -13.17 8.97 -20.78
N GLU A 129 -12.14 9.04 -21.62
CA GLU A 129 -12.23 9.43 -23.01
C GLU A 129 -11.98 8.26 -23.97
N ASP A 130 -12.51 8.37 -25.19
CA ASP A 130 -12.25 7.41 -26.26
C ASP A 130 -10.91 7.69 -26.94
N SER A 131 -10.04 6.68 -27.00
CA SER A 131 -8.82 6.70 -27.81
C SER A 131 -8.82 5.59 -28.86
N PRO A 132 -8.00 5.71 -29.93
CA PRO A 132 -7.85 4.67 -30.94
C PRO A 132 -7.41 3.30 -30.40
N SER A 133 -6.81 3.25 -29.22
CA SER A 133 -6.38 2.03 -28.53
C SER A 133 -7.34 1.55 -27.43
N GLY A 134 -8.49 2.20 -27.26
CA GLY A 134 -9.48 1.91 -26.22
C GLY A 134 -9.80 3.12 -25.34
N LYS A 135 -10.48 2.90 -24.22
CA LYS A 135 -10.78 3.97 -23.24
C LYS A 135 -9.50 4.38 -22.49
N VAL A 136 -9.25 5.68 -22.34
CA VAL A 136 -8.14 6.24 -21.54
C VAL A 136 -8.68 7.25 -20.53
N LEU A 137 -7.90 7.51 -19.47
CA LEU A 137 -8.26 8.47 -18.43
C LEU A 137 -8.02 9.89 -18.93
N HIS A 138 -8.96 10.79 -18.66
CA HIS A 138 -8.85 12.21 -18.97
C HIS A 138 -7.68 12.81 -18.17
N SER A 139 -6.69 13.39 -18.87
CA SER A 139 -5.55 14.09 -18.24
C SER A 139 -5.91 15.48 -17.73
#